data_AF-A0AAI9CJN1-F1
#
_entry.id   AF-A0AAI9CJN1-F1
#
_cell.length_a   1.000
_cell.length_b   1.000
_cell.length_c   1.000
_cell.angle_alpha   90.00
_cell.angle_beta   90.00
_cell.angle_gamma   90.00
#
_symmetry.space_group_name_H-M   'P 1'
#
loop_
_entity.id
_entity.type
_entity.pdbx_description
1 polymer ?
#
loop_
_entity_poly.entity_id
_entity_poly.type
_entity_poly.pdbx_seq_one_letter_code
_entity_poly.pdbx_strand_id
1 'polypeptide(L)'
;MDSTRLRAPVTLRFKPVGACIYCGATQGRLTEEHIVPKGLGGTLVLPDSSCDPCAKLTSQFEMRVLRGFLDRGRQSLGIKGRKSHRRPATESIKQTFIRADNSLVEHDLPWDQSVKVMHLPVLTLPGFLNPKFPPDPSAEGIEVSAMDTLTMGLGEGEIVREHASVGMQFQDRMDICSFVRMLAKIAHGYQVAVHGAFPIEQSPLVPIILGKRWDARNWIGCTEQDPLPSDRQCLHLLQDVPLTGGDGSSASMIRIKLFADYPSPTYALAARLQA
;
A
#
# COMPACT_ATOMS: atom_id res chain seq x y z
N MET A 1 22.33 -18.05 -5.95
CA MET A 1 22.69 -17.32 -7.19
C MET A 1 22.23 -15.88 -7.02
N ASP A 2 23.15 -14.98 -7.34
CA ASP A 2 23.20 -13.52 -7.15
C ASP A 2 22.06 -12.82 -6.36
N SER A 3 22.33 -12.51 -5.09
CA SER A 3 21.51 -11.55 -4.35
C SER A 3 21.86 -10.15 -4.85
N THR A 4 21.23 -9.71 -5.93
CA THR A 4 21.32 -8.33 -6.40
C THR A 4 20.81 -7.43 -5.28
N ARG A 5 21.73 -6.94 -4.45
CA ARG A 5 21.42 -6.01 -3.37
C ARG A 5 20.97 -4.72 -4.05
N LEU A 6 19.66 -4.52 -4.16
CA LEU A 6 19.08 -3.22 -4.49
C LEU A 6 19.56 -2.24 -3.40
N ARG A 7 20.54 -1.40 -3.74
CA ARG A 7 20.86 -0.22 -2.94
C ARG A 7 19.57 0.59 -2.92
N ALA A 8 19.02 0.84 -1.73
CA ALA A 8 17.88 1.73 -1.59
C ALA A 8 18.20 3.03 -2.38
N PRO A 9 17.33 3.46 -3.31
CA PRO A 9 17.61 4.63 -4.12
C PRO A 9 17.94 5.82 -3.23
N VAL A 10 18.71 6.76 -3.77
CA VAL A 10 18.92 8.08 -3.15
C VAL A 10 17.56 8.60 -2.67
N THR A 11 17.46 8.94 -1.38
CA THR A 11 16.23 9.51 -0.84
C THR A 11 16.03 10.88 -1.47
N LEU A 12 14.94 11.03 -2.24
CA LEU A 12 14.56 12.31 -2.83
C LEU A 12 13.79 13.10 -1.78
N ARG A 13 14.32 14.29 -1.47
CA ARG A 13 13.67 15.25 -0.58
C ARG A 13 13.05 16.37 -1.41
N PHE A 14 11.76 16.58 -1.24
CA PHE A 14 11.03 17.69 -1.85
C PHE A 14 11.29 18.99 -1.08
N LYS A 15 10.76 20.10 -1.59
CA LYS A 15 10.76 21.37 -0.85
C LYS A 15 9.94 21.24 0.44
N PRO A 16 10.38 21.85 1.55
CA PRO A 16 9.59 21.90 2.77
C PRO A 16 8.20 22.50 2.53
N VAL A 17 7.17 21.95 3.16
CA VAL A 17 5.79 22.45 3.02
C VAL A 17 5.53 23.65 3.94
N GLY A 18 6.07 23.61 5.17
CA GLY A 18 5.89 24.66 6.17
C GLY A 18 4.54 24.64 6.88
N ALA A 19 3.73 23.60 6.64
CA ALA A 19 2.46 23.36 7.31
C ALA A 19 2.15 21.86 7.31
N CYS A 20 1.34 21.41 8.28
CA CYS A 20 0.84 20.04 8.28
C CYS A 20 -0.11 19.81 7.10
N ILE A 21 0.22 18.88 6.21
CA ILE A 21 -0.58 18.56 5.01
C ILE A 21 -1.94 17.94 5.32
N TYR A 22 -2.18 17.54 6.57
CA TYR A 22 -3.42 16.88 6.99
C TYR A 22 -4.37 17.80 7.76
N CYS A 23 -3.85 18.74 8.56
CA CYS A 23 -4.68 19.59 9.42
C CYS A 23 -4.39 21.08 9.30
N GLY A 24 -3.39 21.48 8.51
CA GLY A 24 -3.07 22.88 8.25
C GLY A 24 -2.27 23.57 9.35
N ALA A 25 -1.93 22.87 10.44
CA ALA A 25 -1.14 23.43 11.53
C ALA A 25 0.22 23.94 11.04
N THR A 26 0.52 25.21 11.30
CA THR A 26 1.81 25.87 11.02
C THR A 26 2.64 26.09 12.27
N GLN A 27 2.03 25.92 13.45
CA GLN A 27 2.66 26.13 14.75
C GLN A 27 3.13 24.80 15.36
N GLY A 28 4.22 24.87 16.12
CA GLY A 28 4.84 23.70 16.74
C GLY A 28 5.83 22.99 15.81
N ARG A 29 6.29 21.81 16.24
CA ARG A 29 7.23 21.01 15.44
C ARG A 29 6.52 20.38 14.25
N LEU A 30 7.08 20.60 13.07
CA LEU A 30 6.76 19.86 11.86
C LEU A 30 7.81 18.77 11.64
N THR A 31 7.35 17.57 11.33
CA THR A 31 8.16 16.41 11.00
C THR A 31 8.16 16.18 9.49
N GLU A 32 9.06 15.31 9.06
CA GLU A 32 9.10 14.82 7.69
C GLU A 32 8.05 13.74 7.47
N GLU A 33 7.43 13.74 6.29
CA GLU A 33 6.47 12.72 5.86
C GLU A 33 7.08 11.90 4.71
N HIS A 34 7.06 10.57 4.84
CA HIS A 34 7.51 9.68 3.76
C HIS A 34 6.32 9.36 2.88
N ILE A 35 6.26 9.80 1.63
CA ILE A 35 5.08 9.63 0.77
C ILE A 35 4.63 8.16 0.73
N VAL A 36 5.53 7.29 0.27
CA VAL A 36 5.43 5.84 0.51
C VAL A 36 6.10 5.54 1.85
N PRO A 37 5.48 4.76 2.75
CA PRO A 37 6.08 4.44 4.04
C PRO A 37 7.49 3.87 3.88
N LYS A 38 8.43 4.31 4.72
CA LYS A 38 9.80 3.77 4.74
C LYS A 38 9.83 2.25 4.92
N GLY A 39 8.86 1.70 5.65
CA GLY A 39 8.71 0.25 5.84
C GLY A 39 8.35 -0.51 4.56
N LEU A 40 7.93 0.16 3.49
CA LEU A 40 7.79 -0.40 2.15
C LEU A 40 8.99 -0.08 1.26
N GLY A 41 10.03 0.57 1.77
CA GLY A 41 11.17 0.98 0.95
C GLY A 41 10.96 2.32 0.24
N GLY A 42 9.97 3.11 0.68
CA GLY A 42 9.73 4.45 0.15
C GLY A 42 10.92 5.38 0.34
N THR A 43 11.25 6.12 -0.73
CA THR A 43 12.40 7.03 -0.81
C THR A 43 12.02 8.49 -1.08
N LEU A 44 10.73 8.78 -1.19
CA LEU A 44 10.19 10.13 -1.40
C LEU A 44 9.80 10.76 -0.07
N VAL A 45 10.38 11.91 0.26
CA VAL A 45 10.21 12.57 1.57
C VAL A 45 9.80 14.03 1.40
N LEU A 46 8.71 14.43 2.06
CA LEU A 46 8.28 15.82 2.26
C LEU A 46 8.82 16.33 3.60
N PRO A 47 9.74 17.30 3.62
CA PRO A 47 10.18 17.93 4.87
C PRO A 47 9.13 18.89 5.44
N ASP A 48 9.15 19.09 6.76
CA ASP A 48 8.30 20.05 7.49
C ASP A 48 6.83 20.04 7.04
N SER A 49 6.23 18.85 7.00
CA SER A 49 4.94 18.62 6.34
C SER A 49 3.90 17.92 7.21
N SER A 50 4.23 17.56 8.45
CA SER A 50 3.30 16.86 9.34
C SER A 50 3.51 17.27 10.79
N CYS A 51 2.45 17.68 11.49
CA CYS A 51 2.55 17.93 12.92
C CYS A 51 2.62 16.61 13.70
N ASP A 52 3.16 16.63 14.93
CA ASP A 52 3.32 15.44 15.76
C ASP A 52 2.03 14.60 15.94
N PRO A 53 0.83 15.19 16.15
CA PRO A 53 -0.42 14.42 16.23
C PRO A 53 -0.75 13.65 14.96
N CYS A 54 -0.63 14.29 13.79
CA CYS A 54 -0.92 13.64 12.51
C CYS A 54 0.15 12.59 12.18
N ALA A 55 1.43 12.89 12.39
CA ALA A 55 2.52 11.93 12.20
C ALA A 55 2.37 10.68 13.09
N LYS A 56 1.94 10.85 14.35
CA LYS A 56 1.62 9.73 15.24
C LYS A 56 0.45 8.90 14.72
N LEU A 57 -0.61 9.55 14.28
CA LEU A 57 -1.82 8.88 13.77
C LEU A 57 -1.52 8.11 12.48
N THR A 58 -0.80 8.70 11.52
CA THR A 58 -0.44 8.03 10.26
C THR A 58 0.47 6.84 10.51
N SER A 59 1.50 7.02 11.35
CA SER A 59 2.40 5.93 11.73
C SER A 59 1.68 4.74 12.38
N GLN A 60 0.63 4.98 13.18
CA GLN A 60 -0.13 3.90 13.82
C GLN A 60 -0.81 2.97 12.81
N PHE A 61 -1.56 3.51 11.84
CA PHE A 61 -2.24 2.65 10.85
C PHE A 61 -1.23 2.03 9.88
N GLU A 62 -0.15 2.74 9.51
CA GLU A 62 0.90 2.17 8.68
C GLU A 62 1.54 0.95 9.35
N MET A 63 1.84 1.05 10.66
CA MET A 63 2.43 -0.07 11.39
C MET A 63 1.53 -1.31 11.45
N ARG A 64 0.20 -1.14 11.52
CA ARG A 64 -0.74 -2.28 11.49
C ARG A 64 -0.67 -3.05 10.17
N VAL A 65 -0.50 -2.34 9.06
CA VAL A 65 -0.32 -2.94 7.73
C VAL A 65 1.06 -3.58 7.62
N LEU A 66 2.11 -2.80 7.93
CA LEU A 66 3.50 -3.21 7.74
C LEU A 66 3.87 -4.40 8.62
N ARG A 67 3.42 -4.44 9.88
CA ARG A 67 3.67 -5.57 10.80
C ARG A 67 2.57 -6.63 10.77
N GLY A 68 1.55 -6.42 9.94
CA GLY A 68 0.46 -7.36 9.71
C GLY A 68 0.69 -8.16 8.43
N PHE A 69 -0.28 -8.13 7.52
CA PHE A 69 -0.29 -8.98 6.32
C PHE A 69 0.79 -8.64 5.28
N LEU A 70 1.44 -7.46 5.34
CA LEU A 70 2.61 -7.17 4.49
C LEU A 70 3.92 -7.63 5.12
N ASP A 71 3.89 -8.20 6.33
CA ASP A 71 5.11 -8.36 7.11
C ASP A 71 6.10 -9.32 6.46
N ARG A 72 5.61 -10.53 6.16
CA ARG A 72 6.41 -11.62 5.59
C ARG A 72 6.94 -11.27 4.20
N GLY A 73 6.07 -10.80 3.31
CA GLY A 73 6.46 -10.46 1.95
C GLY A 73 7.51 -9.34 1.89
N ARG A 74 7.36 -8.25 2.67
CA ARG A 74 8.36 -7.17 2.66
C ARG A 74 9.73 -7.65 3.16
N GLN A 75 9.74 -8.55 4.15
CA GLN A 75 10.98 -9.13 4.66
C GLN A 75 11.63 -10.05 3.62
N SER A 76 10.84 -10.81 2.86
CA SER A 76 11.33 -11.64 1.76
C SER A 76 11.94 -10.81 0.64
N LEU A 77 11.40 -9.61 0.39
CA LEU A 77 11.96 -8.63 -0.56
C LEU A 77 13.17 -7.86 0.00
N GLY A 78 13.61 -8.15 1.23
CA GLY A 78 14.75 -7.48 1.84
C GLY A 78 14.50 -6.01 2.21
N ILE A 79 13.24 -5.56 2.24
CA ILE A 79 12.87 -4.19 2.58
C ILE A 79 13.12 -3.96 4.07
N LYS A 80 14.02 -3.01 4.39
CA LYS A 80 14.47 -2.77 5.77
C LYS A 80 13.68 -1.65 6.44
N GLY A 81 13.18 -1.93 7.65
CA GLY A 81 12.68 -0.90 8.58
C GLY A 81 13.79 -0.14 9.31
N ARG A 82 13.41 0.87 10.13
CA ARG A 82 14.33 1.72 10.91
C ARG A 82 15.12 0.96 11.99
N LYS A 83 14.54 -0.11 12.54
CA LYS A 83 15.23 -1.09 13.39
C LYS A 83 15.20 -2.41 12.63
N SER A 84 16.32 -2.76 12.01
CA SER A 84 16.45 -3.98 11.23
C SER A 84 16.51 -5.18 12.18
N HIS A 85 15.36 -5.80 12.47
CA HIS A 85 15.35 -7.20 12.92
C HIS A 85 15.25 -8.06 11.66
N ARG A 86 16.40 -8.51 11.14
CA ARG A 86 16.41 -9.50 10.08
C ARG A 86 16.10 -10.83 10.74
N ARG A 87 15.00 -11.49 10.33
CA ARG A 87 14.76 -12.87 10.75
C ARG A 87 15.96 -13.73 10.34
N PRO A 88 16.59 -14.48 11.27
CA PRO A 88 17.63 -15.44 10.93
C PRO A 88 17.13 -16.41 9.86
N ALA A 89 18.01 -16.81 8.95
CA ALA A 89 17.66 -17.77 7.89
C ALA A 89 17.12 -19.09 8.46
N THR A 90 17.64 -19.48 9.63
CA THR A 90 17.25 -20.68 10.38
C THR A 90 16.02 -20.49 11.27
N GLU A 91 15.43 -19.29 11.33
CA GLU A 91 14.19 -19.09 12.10
C GLU A 91 13.06 -19.86 11.43
N SER A 92 12.49 -20.83 12.12
CA SER A 92 11.42 -21.66 11.59
C SER A 92 10.10 -20.90 11.53
N ILE A 93 9.37 -21.05 10.42
CA ILE A 93 7.98 -20.62 10.28
C ILE A 93 7.08 -21.83 10.03
N LYS A 94 5.90 -21.80 10.66
CA LYS A 94 4.85 -22.79 10.40
C LYS A 94 4.24 -22.58 9.02
N GLN A 95 4.15 -23.64 8.24
CA GLN A 95 3.42 -23.68 6.97
C GLN A 95 2.45 -24.86 6.97
N THR A 96 1.24 -24.59 6.47
CA THR A 96 0.18 -25.59 6.36
C THR A 96 0.14 -26.11 4.94
N PHE A 97 0.21 -27.43 4.79
CA PHE A 97 0.12 -28.14 3.52
C PHE A 97 -1.21 -28.91 3.46
N ILE A 98 -1.72 -29.07 2.24
CA ILE A 98 -2.95 -29.78 1.94
C ILE A 98 -2.55 -31.10 1.29
N ARG A 99 -2.93 -32.24 1.90
CA ARG A 99 -2.70 -33.57 1.34
C ARG A 99 -3.76 -33.94 0.31
N ALA A 100 -3.52 -35.01 -0.46
CA ALA A 100 -4.43 -35.49 -1.50
C ALA A 100 -5.83 -35.88 -0.97
N ASP A 101 -5.94 -36.22 0.32
CA ASP A 101 -7.20 -36.51 1.01
C ASP A 101 -7.86 -35.26 1.62
N ASN A 102 -7.36 -34.06 1.29
CA ASN A 102 -7.74 -32.76 1.85
C ASN A 102 -7.43 -32.56 3.34
N SER A 103 -6.70 -33.48 3.99
CA SER A 103 -6.23 -33.25 5.35
C SER A 103 -5.14 -32.17 5.38
N LEU A 104 -5.09 -31.42 6.47
CA LEU A 104 -4.10 -30.37 6.70
C LEU A 104 -2.96 -30.90 7.55
N VAL A 105 -1.72 -30.63 7.13
CA VAL A 105 -0.51 -30.93 7.91
C VAL A 105 0.33 -29.67 8.08
N GLU A 106 0.83 -29.43 9.29
CA GLU A 106 1.75 -28.33 9.55
C GLU A 106 3.19 -28.81 9.57
N HIS A 107 4.08 -28.05 8.93
CA HIS A 107 5.53 -28.23 9.03
C HIS A 107 6.19 -26.93 9.45
N ASP A 108 7.20 -27.05 10.32
CA ASP A 108 8.12 -25.97 10.67
C ASP A 108 9.25 -25.94 9.65
N LEU A 109 9.34 -24.86 8.88
CA LEU A 109 10.32 -24.72 7.81
C LEU A 109 11.25 -23.54 8.07
N PRO A 110 12.57 -23.68 7.85
CA PRO A 110 13.50 -22.56 7.91
C PRO A 110 13.03 -21.40 7.03
N TRP A 111 13.24 -20.16 7.49
CA TRP A 111 12.82 -18.96 6.78
C TRP A 111 13.31 -18.92 5.32
N ASP A 112 14.50 -19.43 5.00
CA ASP A 112 15.00 -19.44 3.61
C ASP A 112 14.42 -20.56 2.75
N GLN A 113 13.93 -21.64 3.36
CA GLN A 113 13.30 -22.79 2.70
C GLN A 113 11.78 -22.68 2.61
N SER A 114 11.19 -21.65 3.20
CA SER A 114 9.73 -21.49 3.23
C SER A 114 9.17 -20.74 2.02
N VAL A 115 7.88 -20.94 1.72
CA VAL A 115 7.11 -20.08 0.80
C VAL A 115 6.57 -18.86 1.56
N LYS A 116 6.69 -17.67 0.97
CA LYS A 116 6.15 -16.43 1.55
C LYS A 116 5.13 -15.90 0.57
N VAL A 117 3.97 -15.53 1.09
CA VAL A 117 2.93 -14.86 0.31
C VAL A 117 2.71 -13.46 0.85
N MET A 118 2.25 -12.59 -0.05
CA MET A 118 1.72 -11.28 0.30
C MET A 118 0.40 -11.11 -0.44
N HIS A 119 -0.67 -10.97 0.34
CA HIS A 119 -2.00 -10.72 -0.22
C HIS A 119 -2.25 -9.22 -0.35
N LEU A 120 -2.63 -8.78 -1.54
CA LEU A 120 -3.00 -7.39 -1.83
C LEU A 120 -4.49 -7.36 -2.20
N PRO A 121 -5.32 -6.55 -1.52
CA PRO A 121 -6.73 -6.49 -1.84
C PRO A 121 -6.93 -5.80 -3.19
N VAL A 122 -7.76 -6.42 -4.02
CA VAL A 122 -8.30 -5.81 -5.25
C VAL A 122 -9.61 -5.14 -4.86
N LEU A 123 -9.63 -3.81 -4.93
CA LEU A 123 -10.80 -3.00 -4.58
C LEU A 123 -11.68 -2.83 -5.81
N THR A 124 -12.98 -2.63 -5.62
CA THR A 124 -13.87 -2.30 -6.75
C THR A 124 -13.54 -0.94 -7.35
N LEU A 125 -14.05 -0.66 -8.56
CA LEU A 125 -13.90 0.63 -9.21
C LEU A 125 -14.52 1.73 -8.31
N PRO A 126 -13.76 2.79 -7.97
CA PRO A 126 -14.25 3.79 -7.04
C PRO A 126 -15.36 4.64 -7.66
N GLY A 127 -16.26 5.15 -6.81
CA GLY A 127 -17.43 5.90 -7.25
C GLY A 127 -17.12 7.05 -8.21
N PHE A 128 -16.05 7.81 -7.95
CA PHE A 128 -15.66 8.94 -8.82
C PHE A 128 -15.25 8.55 -10.25
N LEU A 129 -14.94 7.27 -10.51
CA LEU A 129 -14.66 6.73 -11.85
C LEU A 129 -15.80 5.86 -12.37
N ASN A 130 -16.81 5.58 -11.56
CA ASN A 130 -17.85 4.63 -11.90
C ASN A 130 -19.13 5.35 -12.36
N PRO A 131 -19.40 5.43 -13.69
CA PRO A 131 -20.57 6.14 -14.19
C PRO A 131 -21.90 5.48 -13.80
N LYS A 132 -21.88 4.18 -13.43
CA LYS A 132 -23.09 3.45 -12.99
C LYS A 132 -23.36 3.63 -11.50
N PHE A 133 -22.30 3.83 -10.71
CA PHE A 133 -22.35 3.98 -9.26
C PHE A 133 -21.50 5.19 -8.85
N PRO A 134 -21.96 6.41 -9.14
CA PRO A 134 -21.23 7.63 -8.80
C PRO A 134 -21.10 7.79 -7.28
N PRO A 135 -20.27 8.75 -6.80
CA PRO A 135 -20.10 8.97 -5.36
C PRO A 135 -21.45 9.16 -4.64
N ASP A 136 -21.69 8.33 -3.63
CA ASP A 136 -22.88 8.37 -2.78
C ASP A 136 -22.47 8.82 -1.37
N PRO A 137 -22.91 10.01 -0.91
CA PRO A 137 -22.57 10.53 0.42
C PRO A 137 -23.03 9.65 1.59
N SER A 138 -24.02 8.78 1.36
CA SER A 138 -24.53 7.84 2.37
C SER A 138 -23.79 6.50 2.37
N ALA A 139 -22.98 6.24 1.34
CA ALA A 139 -22.31 4.96 1.17
C ALA A 139 -21.02 4.90 2.01
N GLU A 140 -21.08 4.13 3.09
CA GLU A 140 -19.92 3.83 3.92
C GLU A 140 -19.18 2.56 3.45
N GLY A 141 -17.91 2.46 3.81
CA GLY A 141 -17.08 1.29 3.60
C GLY A 141 -16.12 1.37 2.44
N ILE A 142 -15.54 0.19 2.17
CA ILE A 142 -14.72 -0.12 1.01
C ILE A 142 -15.14 -1.53 0.56
N GLU A 143 -15.11 -1.79 -0.74
CA GLU A 143 -15.52 -3.06 -1.30
C GLU A 143 -14.31 -3.76 -1.95
N VAL A 144 -14.11 -5.03 -1.59
CA VAL A 144 -13.01 -5.87 -2.06
C VAL A 144 -13.62 -6.92 -3.00
N SER A 145 -13.18 -6.93 -4.26
CA SER A 145 -13.68 -7.89 -5.26
C SER A 145 -12.85 -9.16 -5.32
N ALA A 146 -11.55 -9.06 -5.03
CA ALA A 146 -10.62 -10.18 -5.09
C ALA A 146 -9.36 -9.92 -4.24
N MET A 147 -8.48 -10.91 -4.21
CA MET A 147 -7.18 -10.84 -3.55
C MET A 147 -6.08 -11.28 -4.52
N ASP A 148 -5.15 -10.38 -4.83
CA ASP A 148 -3.94 -10.75 -5.55
C ASP A 148 -2.94 -11.33 -4.57
N THR A 149 -2.43 -12.53 -4.88
CA THR A 149 -1.44 -13.22 -4.04
C THR A 149 -0.09 -13.18 -4.73
N LEU A 150 0.84 -12.44 -4.13
CA LEU A 150 2.22 -12.38 -4.59
C LEU A 150 3.02 -13.46 -3.86
N THR A 151 3.61 -14.38 -4.61
CA THR A 151 4.47 -15.42 -4.07
C THR A 151 5.94 -15.01 -4.15
N MET A 152 6.65 -15.20 -3.04
CA MET A 152 8.10 -15.02 -2.94
C MET A 152 8.75 -16.25 -2.30
N GLY A 153 9.94 -16.64 -2.81
CA GLY A 153 10.72 -17.76 -2.27
C GLY A 153 10.93 -18.88 -3.29
N LEU A 154 11.23 -20.08 -2.78
CA LEU A 154 11.37 -21.29 -3.60
C LEU A 154 10.09 -21.58 -4.40
N GLY A 155 10.22 -22.30 -5.51
CA GLY A 155 9.08 -22.65 -6.35
C GLY A 155 8.06 -23.48 -5.56
N GLU A 156 6.83 -22.97 -5.43
CA GLU A 156 5.75 -23.62 -4.65
C GLU A 156 5.55 -25.09 -5.04
N GLY A 157 5.72 -25.42 -6.32
CA GLY A 157 5.59 -26.79 -6.80
C GLY A 157 6.67 -27.74 -6.30
N GLU A 158 7.87 -27.26 -5.97
CA GLU A 158 8.95 -28.09 -5.43
C GLU A 158 8.67 -28.47 -3.97
N ILE A 159 8.41 -27.46 -3.13
CA ILE A 159 8.14 -27.67 -1.70
C ILE A 159 6.87 -28.48 -1.45
N VAL A 160 5.82 -28.27 -2.25
CA VAL A 160 4.56 -29.04 -2.12
C VAL A 160 4.81 -30.52 -2.40
N ARG A 161 5.65 -30.85 -3.39
CA ARG A 161 6.01 -32.24 -3.72
C ARG A 161 6.91 -32.88 -2.66
N GLU A 162 7.90 -32.15 -2.15
CA GLU A 162 8.79 -32.64 -1.08
C GLU A 162 8.04 -33.04 0.18
N HIS A 163 6.94 -32.35 0.47
CA HIS A 163 6.05 -32.65 1.60
C HIS A 163 4.88 -33.59 1.27
N ALA A 164 4.95 -34.33 0.15
CA ALA A 164 3.92 -35.29 -0.29
C ALA A 164 2.50 -34.69 -0.24
N SER A 165 2.39 -33.43 -0.67
CA SER A 165 1.17 -32.62 -0.59
C SER A 165 0.71 -32.20 -1.99
N VAL A 166 -0.53 -31.73 -2.09
CA VAL A 166 -1.14 -31.23 -3.34
C VAL A 166 -1.35 -29.72 -3.33
N GLY A 167 -1.14 -29.06 -2.19
CA GLY A 167 -1.22 -27.60 -2.08
C GLY A 167 -0.75 -27.07 -0.73
N MET A 168 -0.90 -25.77 -0.55
CA MET A 168 -0.62 -25.06 0.71
C MET A 168 -1.83 -24.22 1.11
N GLN A 169 -1.98 -23.99 2.41
CA GLN A 169 -2.98 -23.09 2.96
C GLN A 169 -2.30 -21.91 3.66
N PHE A 170 -2.79 -20.70 3.38
CA PHE A 170 -2.38 -19.47 4.04
C PHE A 170 -3.58 -18.85 4.75
N GLN A 171 -3.37 -18.38 5.98
CA GLN A 171 -4.37 -17.68 6.76
C GLN A 171 -3.77 -16.39 7.31
N ASP A 172 -4.08 -15.26 6.67
CA ASP A 172 -3.61 -13.95 7.06
C ASP A 172 -4.76 -13.05 7.51
N ARG A 173 -4.56 -12.34 8.63
CA ARG A 173 -5.48 -11.30 9.09
C ARG A 173 -5.13 -9.98 8.41
N MET A 174 -6.09 -9.44 7.67
CA MET A 174 -5.91 -8.20 6.91
C MET A 174 -6.67 -7.04 7.53
N ASP A 175 -5.93 -5.99 7.92
CA ASP A 175 -6.52 -4.71 8.33
C ASP A 175 -6.71 -3.81 7.10
N ILE A 176 -7.81 -4.07 6.37
CA ILE A 176 -8.15 -3.36 5.13
C ILE A 176 -8.34 -1.86 5.38
N CYS A 177 -8.94 -1.49 6.52
CA CYS A 177 -9.15 -0.10 6.89
C CYS A 177 -7.82 0.67 6.95
N SER A 178 -6.82 0.10 7.63
CA SER A 178 -5.49 0.69 7.74
C SER A 178 -4.74 0.71 6.42
N PHE A 179 -4.92 -0.32 5.57
CA PHE A 179 -4.33 -0.36 4.23
C PHE A 179 -4.89 0.75 3.33
N VAL A 180 -6.20 0.94 3.31
CA VAL A 180 -6.87 2.01 2.56
C VAL A 180 -6.42 3.40 3.05
N ARG A 181 -6.30 3.61 4.37
CA ARG A 181 -5.77 4.86 4.93
C ARG A 181 -4.31 5.10 4.55
N MET A 182 -3.51 4.05 4.45
CA MET A 182 -2.13 4.12 3.96
C MET A 182 -2.08 4.51 2.47
N LEU A 183 -2.90 3.89 1.61
CA LEU A 183 -3.00 4.29 0.20
C LEU A 183 -3.44 5.75 0.05
N ALA A 184 -4.46 6.17 0.81
CA ALA A 184 -4.95 7.55 0.83
C ALA A 184 -3.85 8.53 1.20
N LYS A 185 -3.05 8.17 2.21
CA LYS A 185 -1.89 8.96 2.64
C LYS A 185 -0.83 9.06 1.56
N ILE A 186 -0.53 7.96 0.86
CA ILE A 186 0.44 7.94 -0.24
C ILE A 186 -0.02 8.89 -1.35
N ALA A 187 -1.28 8.77 -1.79
CA ALA A 187 -1.85 9.62 -2.83
C ALA A 187 -1.84 11.12 -2.44
N HIS A 188 -2.31 11.46 -1.24
CA HIS A 188 -2.33 12.84 -0.76
C HIS A 188 -0.92 13.43 -0.62
N GLY A 189 0.01 12.67 -0.06
CA GLY A 189 1.41 13.11 0.06
C GLY A 189 2.06 13.31 -1.32
N TYR A 190 1.80 12.41 -2.28
CA TYR A 190 2.32 12.55 -3.64
C TYR A 190 1.75 13.78 -4.34
N GLN A 191 0.45 14.04 -4.20
CA GLN A 191 -0.19 15.23 -4.75
C GLN A 191 0.47 16.53 -4.23
N VAL A 192 0.69 16.62 -2.92
CA VAL A 192 1.35 17.78 -2.31
C VAL A 192 2.81 17.91 -2.75
N ALA A 193 3.52 16.80 -2.90
CA ALA A 193 4.91 16.81 -3.31
C ALA A 193 5.12 17.31 -4.76
N VAL A 194 4.22 16.92 -5.67
CA VAL A 194 4.30 17.29 -7.08
C VAL A 194 3.75 18.69 -7.34
N HIS A 195 2.61 19.04 -6.72
CA HIS A 195 1.86 20.27 -7.03
C HIS A 195 1.93 21.36 -5.98
N GLY A 196 2.57 21.08 -4.84
CA GLY A 196 2.57 21.97 -3.68
C GLY A 196 1.32 21.84 -2.82
N ALA A 197 1.28 22.59 -1.73
CA ALA A 197 0.14 22.60 -0.83
C ALA A 197 -1.10 23.21 -1.49
N PHE A 198 -2.27 22.70 -1.15
CA PHE A 198 -3.57 23.15 -1.61
C PHE A 198 -4.58 23.15 -0.43
N PRO A 199 -5.72 23.85 -0.54
CA PRO A 199 -6.73 23.85 0.52
C PRO A 199 -7.16 22.43 0.91
N ILE A 200 -7.18 22.12 2.20
CA ILE A 200 -7.36 20.75 2.71
C ILE A 200 -8.73 20.19 2.33
N GLU A 201 -9.72 21.06 2.22
CA GLU A 201 -11.10 20.75 1.84
C GLU A 201 -11.20 20.20 0.41
N GLN A 202 -10.20 20.49 -0.43
CA GLN A 202 -10.13 19.93 -1.79
C GLN A 202 -9.62 18.47 -1.79
N SER A 203 -9.11 17.94 -0.67
CA SER A 203 -8.72 16.53 -0.57
C SER A 203 -9.84 15.69 0.05
N PRO A 204 -10.54 14.85 -0.73
CA PRO A 204 -11.51 13.92 -0.16
C PRO A 204 -10.84 12.82 0.68
N LEU A 205 -9.52 12.66 0.55
CA LEU A 205 -8.73 11.66 1.25
C LEU A 205 -8.40 12.06 2.69
N VAL A 206 -8.20 13.35 2.98
CA VAL A 206 -7.78 13.80 4.32
C VAL A 206 -8.75 13.36 5.43
N PRO A 207 -10.09 13.53 5.30
CA PRO A 207 -11.03 13.02 6.30
C PRO A 207 -10.92 11.51 6.53
N ILE A 208 -10.64 10.72 5.49
CA ILE A 208 -10.44 9.26 5.59
C ILE A 208 -9.11 8.94 6.28
N ILE A 209 -8.02 9.61 5.89
CA ILE A 209 -6.69 9.47 6.51
C ILE A 209 -6.78 9.73 8.01
N LEU A 210 -7.48 10.78 8.41
CA LEU A 210 -7.68 11.18 9.81
C LEU A 210 -8.71 10.32 10.55
N GLY A 211 -9.44 9.44 9.86
CA GLY A 211 -10.49 8.59 10.46
C GLY A 211 -11.74 9.35 10.88
N LYS A 212 -12.01 10.51 10.26
CA LYS A 212 -13.20 11.33 10.48
C LYS A 212 -14.40 10.90 9.62
N ARG A 213 -14.14 10.19 8.52
CA ARG A 213 -15.14 9.69 7.56
C ARG A 213 -14.72 8.31 7.06
N TRP A 214 -15.69 7.49 6.68
CA TRP A 214 -15.44 6.16 6.13
C TRP A 214 -16.25 5.88 4.86
N ASP A 215 -16.27 6.82 3.92
CA ASP A 215 -16.89 6.71 2.60
C ASP A 215 -15.86 6.32 1.51
N ALA A 216 -14.87 5.49 1.88
CA ALA A 216 -13.67 5.26 1.07
C ALA A 216 -13.98 4.72 -0.33
N ARG A 217 -15.04 3.92 -0.49
CA ARG A 217 -15.50 3.40 -1.79
C ARG A 217 -15.81 4.48 -2.83
N ASN A 218 -16.13 5.70 -2.41
CA ASN A 218 -16.38 6.80 -3.34
C ASN A 218 -15.09 7.31 -4.00
N TRP A 219 -13.95 7.18 -3.30
CA TRP A 219 -12.72 7.91 -3.60
C TRP A 219 -11.50 7.02 -3.83
N ILE A 220 -11.56 5.76 -3.42
CA ILE A 220 -10.44 4.82 -3.39
C ILE A 220 -10.92 3.48 -3.95
N GLY A 221 -10.22 2.96 -4.95
CA GLY A 221 -10.55 1.69 -5.58
C GLY A 221 -9.41 1.17 -6.45
N CYS A 222 -9.69 0.21 -7.34
CA CYS A 222 -8.75 -0.22 -8.37
C CYS A 222 -9.27 0.13 -9.78
N THR A 223 -8.35 0.20 -10.74
CA THR A 223 -8.70 0.17 -12.17
C THR A 223 -8.04 -1.03 -12.84
N GLU A 224 -8.84 -1.82 -13.54
CA GLU A 224 -8.37 -2.89 -14.43
C GLU A 224 -8.15 -2.39 -15.86
N GLN A 225 -8.75 -1.25 -16.20
CA GLN A 225 -8.52 -0.60 -17.49
C GLN A 225 -7.19 0.16 -17.42
N ASP A 226 -6.35 -0.07 -18.43
CA ASP A 226 -5.02 0.55 -18.58
C ASP A 226 -4.13 0.43 -17.33
N PRO A 227 -3.94 -0.76 -16.73
CA PRO A 227 -3.22 -0.89 -15.45
C PRO A 227 -1.78 -0.37 -15.57
N LEU A 228 -1.24 0.19 -14.48
CA LEU A 228 0.17 0.59 -14.46
C LEU A 228 1.04 -0.63 -14.78
N PRO A 229 2.07 -0.46 -15.64
CA PRO A 229 2.90 -1.58 -16.06
C PRO A 229 3.61 -2.19 -14.87
N SER A 230 3.90 -3.50 -14.94
CA SER A 230 4.90 -4.07 -14.04
C SER A 230 6.28 -3.66 -14.53
N ASP A 231 7.13 -3.18 -13.62
CA ASP A 231 8.45 -2.66 -13.93
C ASP A 231 9.47 -3.21 -12.93
N ARG A 232 10.42 -4.00 -13.44
CA ARG A 232 11.48 -4.64 -12.65
C ARG A 232 12.52 -3.65 -12.11
N GLN A 233 12.50 -2.40 -12.58
CA GLN A 233 13.46 -1.38 -12.20
C GLN A 233 13.01 -0.54 -11.00
N CYS A 234 11.74 -0.64 -10.59
CA CYS A 234 11.22 0.14 -9.46
C CYS A 234 10.37 -0.71 -8.51
N LEU A 235 10.37 -0.35 -7.23
CA LEU A 235 9.61 -1.06 -6.22
C LEU A 235 8.14 -0.62 -6.17
N HIS A 236 7.86 0.65 -6.48
CA HIS A 236 6.53 1.22 -6.49
C HIS A 236 6.40 2.22 -7.64
N LEU A 237 5.23 2.26 -8.28
CA LEU A 237 4.88 3.29 -9.27
C LEU A 237 3.79 4.19 -8.71
N LEU A 238 3.96 5.49 -8.92
CA LEU A 238 2.98 6.52 -8.64
C LEU A 238 2.79 7.33 -9.92
N GLN A 239 1.56 7.53 -10.35
CA GLN A 239 1.23 8.34 -11.53
C GLN A 239 0.15 9.35 -11.15
N ASP A 240 0.36 10.60 -11.51
CA ASP A 240 -0.67 11.63 -11.45
C ASP A 240 -1.44 11.69 -12.78
N VAL A 241 -2.76 11.78 -12.69
CA VAL A 241 -3.68 11.80 -13.82
C VAL A 241 -4.68 12.93 -13.60
N PRO A 242 -4.63 14.01 -14.38
CA PRO A 242 -5.68 15.02 -14.37
C PRO A 242 -6.97 14.44 -14.93
N LEU A 243 -8.09 14.79 -14.32
CA LEU A 243 -9.44 14.39 -14.72
C LEU A 243 -10.27 15.63 -15.00
N THR A 244 -11.13 15.53 -16.02
CA THR A 244 -12.11 16.55 -16.38
C THR A 244 -13.48 15.89 -16.39
N GLY A 245 -14.39 16.39 -15.58
CA GLY A 245 -15.79 15.98 -15.57
C GLY A 245 -16.53 16.50 -16.81
N GLY A 246 -17.61 15.81 -17.19
CA GLY A 246 -18.46 16.25 -18.31
C GLY A 246 -19.17 17.58 -18.05
N ASP A 247 -19.24 18.01 -16.79
CA ASP A 247 -19.76 19.30 -16.33
C ASP A 247 -18.68 20.42 -16.28
N GLY A 248 -17.45 20.12 -16.71
CA GLY A 248 -16.32 21.05 -16.68
C GLY A 248 -15.58 21.10 -15.34
N SER A 249 -16.01 20.33 -14.32
CA SER A 249 -15.24 20.17 -13.09
C SER A 249 -13.88 19.52 -13.37
N SER A 250 -12.88 19.79 -12.52
CA SER A 250 -11.56 19.17 -12.65
C SER A 250 -11.15 18.48 -11.36
N ALA A 251 -10.36 17.42 -11.49
CA ALA A 251 -9.83 16.68 -10.35
C ALA A 251 -8.45 16.12 -10.69
N SER A 252 -7.72 15.70 -9.66
CA SER A 252 -6.48 14.93 -9.82
C SER A 252 -6.69 13.55 -9.23
N MET A 253 -6.31 12.53 -9.98
CA MET A 253 -6.26 11.15 -9.53
C MET A 253 -4.81 10.71 -9.41
N ILE A 254 -4.47 10.11 -8.28
CA ILE A 254 -3.20 9.41 -8.14
C ILE A 254 -3.44 7.91 -8.30
N ARG A 255 -2.69 7.31 -9.21
CA ARG A 255 -2.62 5.87 -9.40
C ARG A 255 -1.40 5.32 -8.69
N ILE A 256 -1.59 4.22 -7.96
CA ILE A 256 -0.55 3.58 -7.14
C ILE A 256 -0.44 2.12 -7.53
N LYS A 257 0.78 1.67 -7.85
CA LYS A 257 1.11 0.24 -7.95
C LYS A 257 2.22 -0.08 -6.96
N LEU A 258 1.89 -0.80 -5.89
CA LEU A 258 2.86 -1.22 -4.88
C LEU A 258 3.47 -2.56 -5.30
N PHE A 259 4.81 -2.72 -5.16
CA PHE A 259 5.53 -3.93 -5.58
C PHE A 259 5.45 -4.14 -7.09
N ALA A 260 5.83 -3.09 -7.85
CA ALA A 260 5.67 -3.02 -9.30
C ALA A 260 6.43 -4.10 -10.09
N ASP A 261 7.42 -4.76 -9.50
CA ASP A 261 8.08 -5.96 -10.06
C ASP A 261 7.12 -7.17 -10.18
N TYR A 262 5.97 -7.12 -9.49
CA TYR A 262 4.94 -8.15 -9.50
C TYR A 262 3.67 -7.69 -10.26
N PRO A 263 2.79 -8.62 -10.68
CA PRO A 263 1.47 -8.29 -11.22
C PRO A 263 0.52 -7.88 -10.08
N SER A 264 0.82 -6.77 -9.40
CA SER A 264 0.00 -6.23 -8.31
C SER A 264 -1.12 -5.31 -8.83
N PRO A 265 -2.16 -5.04 -8.02
CA PRO A 265 -3.24 -4.13 -8.39
C PRO A 265 -2.75 -2.72 -8.70
N THR A 266 -3.49 -2.02 -9.56
CA THR A 266 -3.38 -0.56 -9.70
C THR A 266 -4.51 0.11 -8.93
N TYR A 267 -4.17 0.71 -7.80
CA TYR A 267 -5.09 1.51 -7.01
C TYR A 267 -5.29 2.89 -7.65
N ALA A 268 -6.51 3.39 -7.65
CA ALA A 268 -6.90 4.69 -8.17
C ALA A 268 -7.56 5.50 -7.06
N LEU A 269 -7.02 6.70 -6.79
CA LEU A 269 -7.46 7.56 -5.68
C LEU A 269 -7.71 8.99 -6.15
N ALA A 270 -8.89 9.53 -5.88
CA ALA A 270 -9.17 10.95 -6.10
C ALA A 270 -8.39 11.79 -5.06
N ALA A 271 -7.32 12.45 -5.47
CA ALA A 271 -6.42 13.15 -4.55
C ALA A 271 -6.76 14.63 -4.36
N ARG A 272 -7.37 15.26 -5.37
CA ARG A 272 -7.79 16.67 -5.31
C ARG A 272 -9.03 16.90 -6.15
N LEU A 273 -10.00 17.63 -5.62
CA LEU A 273 -11.18 18.13 -6.34
C LEU A 273 -11.01 19.64 -6.55
N GLN A 274 -11.18 20.09 -7.78
CA GLN A 274 -11.06 21.49 -8.19
C GLN A 274 -12.44 21.95 -8.69
N ALA A 275 -13.02 22.91 -7.97
CA ALA A 275 -14.27 23.57 -8.35
C ALA A 275 -14.05 24.49 -9.56
#